data_AF-A0A6B9FD75-F1
#
_entry.id   AF-A0A6B9FD75-F1
#
_cell.length_a   1.000
_cell.length_b   1.000
_cell.length_c   1.000
_cell.angle_alpha   90.00
_cell.angle_beta   90.00
_cell.angle_gamma   90.00
#
_symmetry.space_group_name_H-M   'P 1'
#
loop_
_entity.id
_entity.type
_entity.pdbx_description
1 polymer ?
#
loop_
_entity_poly.entity_id
_entity_poly.type
_entity_poly.pdbx_seq_one_letter_code
_entity_poly.pdbx_strand_id
1 'polypeptide(L)'
;MPEADKPLFPFGPILFFGDSVTAGLTAETPDLFSGPQTVPRGIAGQSTRDMARRLRSDIAAYGAKGLHLIAGRDDILTQGRSLTCEAIVADIAAMLRDARDLYVRAWVGSIPPVDPAASGAAGLPFALIRQVNAWLRDHAQDYGADFIDYDAVLAIGTGALRPGLTADGVRLNGVGYAALREAMMAALTAPGVDQLWPPEETEDAARRRKFLHHFGYLDSNTRYPSPFIQFAGKPGASHYGVPFDANGFLNAAPITEAKPSGETRILVVGDSTTIDGGDIAKTLPGRIERILRADGLAGAKVYNFGVMSSSLTQMTHLIWSRLVTCAPDAIVVLSGSTDLFQPWTYDPRPGHPYNAFITERLYDHFFDTHDPRAREDGLSYEALVTLIYKELKRLRAEVGWQSPGWEDAIVHHYQLAAHRLTKLSHDHGVPIVSVLQPTVLRKRHLTEVERGVASGAFLAYLDRQYAKLEAFTAALAARRPYRRTFTALDLSGIFQDREEGTFYDIVHYDDPAREIVAARLAGEIRGALARGRAQPLLARMRDAMRGG
;
A
#
# COMPACT_ATOMS: atom_id res chain seq x y z
N MET A 1 -42.03 -8.76 -6.82
CA MET A 1 -42.60 -10.09 -6.46
C MET A 1 -42.79 -10.16 -4.96
N PRO A 2 -43.79 -10.90 -4.47
CA PRO A 2 -43.90 -11.26 -3.06
C PRO A 2 -42.62 -12.01 -2.60
N GLU A 3 -42.28 -11.92 -1.33
CA GLU A 3 -41.06 -12.52 -0.75
C GLU A 3 -40.99 -14.05 -0.92
N ALA A 4 -42.13 -14.71 -1.09
CA ALA A 4 -42.29 -16.15 -1.27
C ALA A 4 -41.86 -16.69 -2.66
N ASP A 5 -41.63 -15.84 -3.66
CA ASP A 5 -41.29 -16.25 -5.04
C ASP A 5 -39.81 -15.99 -5.41
N LYS A 6 -38.97 -15.60 -4.44
CA LYS A 6 -37.55 -15.35 -4.68
C LYS A 6 -36.78 -16.67 -4.86
N PRO A 7 -35.82 -16.76 -5.81
CA PRO A 7 -35.00 -17.96 -5.94
C PRO A 7 -34.22 -18.20 -4.64
N LEU A 8 -34.42 -19.38 -4.04
CA LEU A 8 -33.68 -19.81 -2.86
C LEU A 8 -32.44 -20.56 -3.30
N PHE A 9 -31.27 -20.00 -3.01
CA PHE A 9 -29.99 -20.70 -3.15
C PHE A 9 -29.77 -21.61 -1.94
N PRO A 10 -29.09 -22.75 -2.11
CA PRO A 10 -28.85 -23.70 -1.02
C PRO A 10 -28.01 -23.08 0.11
N PHE A 11 -27.22 -22.05 -0.20
CA PHE A 11 -26.47 -21.25 0.75
C PHE A 11 -26.26 -19.84 0.20
N GLY A 12 -25.77 -18.94 1.05
CA GLY A 12 -25.38 -17.60 0.62
C GLY A 12 -24.66 -16.83 1.74
N PRO A 13 -24.17 -15.62 1.45
CA PRO A 13 -24.35 -14.89 0.18
C PRO A 13 -23.49 -15.43 -0.97
N ILE A 14 -24.01 -15.42 -2.19
CA ILE A 14 -23.30 -15.71 -3.43
C ILE A 14 -22.91 -14.37 -4.08
N LEU A 15 -21.62 -14.21 -4.33
CA LEU A 15 -21.05 -13.05 -5.02
C LEU A 15 -21.14 -13.26 -6.53
N PHE A 16 -21.94 -12.45 -7.22
CA PHE A 16 -22.01 -12.43 -8.68
C PHE A 16 -20.99 -11.41 -9.17
N PHE A 17 -19.84 -11.91 -9.61
CA PHE A 17 -18.63 -11.14 -9.82
C PHE A 17 -18.24 -11.15 -11.29
N GLY A 18 -17.93 -9.99 -11.85
CA GLY A 18 -17.60 -9.93 -13.26
C GLY A 18 -17.40 -8.55 -13.84
N ASP A 19 -17.35 -8.55 -15.16
CA ASP A 19 -17.24 -7.39 -16.02
C ASP A 19 -18.63 -6.90 -16.49
N SER A 20 -18.72 -6.32 -17.68
CA SER A 20 -19.97 -5.84 -18.29
C SER A 20 -21.07 -6.89 -18.40
N VAL A 21 -20.76 -8.19 -18.52
CA VAL A 21 -21.80 -9.24 -18.58
C VAL A 21 -22.53 -9.35 -17.26
N THR A 22 -21.78 -9.40 -16.15
CA THR A 22 -22.38 -9.52 -14.80
C THR A 22 -23.11 -8.23 -14.43
N ALA A 23 -22.61 -7.07 -14.86
CA ALA A 23 -23.32 -5.80 -14.70
C ALA A 23 -24.66 -5.80 -15.46
N GLY A 24 -24.66 -6.31 -16.70
CA GLY A 24 -25.87 -6.45 -17.50
C GLY A 24 -26.86 -7.46 -16.93
N LEU A 25 -26.39 -8.62 -16.46
CA LEU A 25 -27.23 -9.59 -15.75
C LEU A 25 -27.92 -8.93 -14.55
N THR A 26 -27.18 -8.14 -13.77
CA THR A 26 -27.75 -7.41 -12.62
C THR A 26 -28.85 -6.44 -13.04
N ALA A 27 -28.63 -5.70 -14.12
CA ALA A 27 -29.58 -4.71 -14.62
C ALA A 27 -30.85 -5.34 -15.22
N GLU A 28 -30.71 -6.46 -15.93
CA GLU A 28 -31.81 -7.16 -16.58
C GLU A 28 -32.61 -8.07 -15.63
N THR A 29 -32.03 -8.44 -14.48
CA THR A 29 -32.69 -9.32 -13.49
C THR A 29 -32.65 -8.73 -12.07
N PRO A 30 -33.20 -7.51 -11.85
CA PRO A 30 -33.11 -6.83 -10.56
C PRO A 30 -33.85 -7.56 -9.44
N ASP A 31 -34.84 -8.39 -9.78
CA ASP A 31 -35.56 -9.28 -8.88
C ASP A 31 -34.64 -10.31 -8.23
N LEU A 32 -33.70 -10.88 -8.98
CA LEU A 32 -32.70 -11.84 -8.48
C LEU A 32 -31.79 -11.23 -7.42
N PHE A 33 -31.51 -9.92 -7.51
CA PHE A 33 -30.59 -9.19 -6.63
C PHE A 33 -31.30 -8.39 -5.51
N SER A 34 -32.58 -8.67 -5.28
CA SER A 34 -33.41 -8.01 -4.27
C SER A 34 -33.41 -8.71 -2.89
N GLY A 35 -32.53 -9.69 -2.69
CA GLY A 35 -32.49 -10.54 -1.49
C GLY A 35 -31.08 -10.67 -0.88
N PRO A 36 -30.97 -11.19 0.35
CA PRO A 36 -29.70 -11.23 1.08
C PRO A 36 -28.71 -12.29 0.57
N GLN A 37 -29.17 -13.25 -0.23
CA GLN A 37 -28.33 -14.34 -0.75
C GLN A 37 -27.55 -13.96 -2.01
N THR A 38 -27.85 -12.84 -2.67
CA THR A 38 -27.25 -12.48 -3.96
C THR A 38 -26.59 -11.11 -3.88
N VAL A 39 -25.28 -11.06 -4.16
CA VAL A 39 -24.49 -9.83 -4.06
C VAL A 39 -23.97 -9.46 -5.45
N PRO A 40 -24.55 -8.44 -6.11
CA PRO A 40 -24.12 -8.04 -7.45
C PRO A 40 -22.83 -7.22 -7.36
N ARG A 41 -21.75 -7.72 -7.96
CA ARG A 41 -20.43 -7.06 -8.05
C ARG A 41 -19.85 -7.12 -9.46
N GLY A 42 -20.70 -6.98 -10.48
CA GLY A 42 -20.29 -6.71 -11.86
C GLY A 42 -19.97 -5.23 -12.08
N ILE A 43 -18.87 -4.92 -12.77
CA ILE A 43 -18.49 -3.53 -13.12
C ILE A 43 -18.09 -3.50 -14.60
N ALA A 44 -18.87 -2.77 -15.40
CA ALA A 44 -18.61 -2.62 -16.83
C ALA A 44 -17.26 -1.91 -17.07
N GLY A 45 -16.48 -2.44 -18.02
CA GLY A 45 -15.17 -1.94 -18.42
C GLY A 45 -13.99 -2.47 -17.59
N GLN A 46 -14.22 -3.39 -16.62
CA GLN A 46 -13.12 -3.97 -15.84
C GLN A 46 -12.40 -5.10 -16.58
N SER A 47 -11.08 -5.07 -16.50
CA SER A 47 -10.22 -6.20 -16.91
C SER A 47 -10.19 -7.31 -15.87
N THR A 48 -9.76 -8.52 -16.24
CA THR A 48 -9.49 -9.62 -15.30
C THR A 48 -8.49 -9.22 -14.22
N ARG A 49 -7.55 -8.33 -14.56
CA ARG A 49 -6.55 -7.81 -13.62
C ARG A 49 -7.14 -6.91 -12.55
N ASP A 50 -8.10 -6.05 -12.91
CA ASP A 50 -8.80 -5.18 -11.95
C ASP A 50 -9.72 -6.01 -11.04
N MET A 51 -10.37 -7.00 -11.62
CA MET A 51 -11.17 -8.00 -10.92
C MET A 51 -10.34 -8.77 -9.89
N ALA A 52 -9.18 -9.32 -10.29
CA ALA A 52 -8.29 -10.06 -9.39
C ALA A 52 -7.83 -9.24 -8.17
N ARG A 53 -7.58 -7.93 -8.34
CA ARG A 53 -7.16 -7.04 -7.24
C ARG A 53 -8.21 -6.84 -6.15
N ARG A 54 -9.51 -7.00 -6.46
CA ARG A 54 -10.60 -6.73 -5.51
C ARG A 54 -11.31 -7.97 -4.96
N LEU A 55 -11.16 -9.14 -5.59
CA LEU A 55 -11.95 -10.33 -5.25
C LEU A 55 -11.88 -10.69 -3.75
N ARG A 56 -10.67 -10.77 -3.17
CA ARG A 56 -10.50 -11.10 -1.73
C ARG A 56 -11.17 -10.09 -0.82
N SER A 57 -11.10 -8.80 -1.17
CA SER A 57 -11.75 -7.72 -0.41
C SER A 57 -13.27 -7.83 -0.49
N ASP A 58 -13.81 -8.13 -1.66
CA ASP A 58 -15.27 -8.26 -1.85
C ASP A 58 -15.82 -9.52 -1.18
N ILE A 59 -15.12 -10.66 -1.27
CA ILE A 59 -15.47 -11.87 -0.53
C ILE A 59 -15.54 -11.57 0.97
N ALA A 60 -14.53 -10.88 1.52
CA ALA A 60 -14.48 -10.54 2.94
C ALA A 60 -15.57 -9.54 3.34
N ALA A 61 -15.78 -8.48 2.53
CA ALA A 61 -16.74 -7.42 2.84
C ALA A 61 -18.18 -7.93 2.94
N TYR A 62 -18.55 -8.93 2.13
CA TYR A 62 -19.91 -9.49 2.10
C TYR A 62 -20.03 -10.87 2.76
N GLY A 63 -18.94 -11.41 3.31
CA GLY A 63 -18.93 -12.75 3.90
C GLY A 63 -19.35 -13.84 2.91
N ALA A 64 -18.98 -13.68 1.63
CA ALA A 64 -19.48 -14.53 0.55
C ALA A 64 -19.12 -16.02 0.77
N LYS A 65 -20.10 -16.89 0.52
CA LYS A 65 -19.98 -18.36 0.60
C LYS A 65 -19.94 -19.01 -0.77
N GLY A 66 -20.44 -18.30 -1.79
CA GLY A 66 -20.34 -18.68 -3.20
C GLY A 66 -19.79 -17.57 -4.06
N LEU A 67 -19.23 -17.94 -5.20
CA LEU A 67 -18.74 -17.04 -6.24
C LEU A 67 -19.27 -17.50 -7.59
N HIS A 68 -20.02 -16.66 -8.28
CA HIS A 68 -20.32 -16.82 -9.70
C HIS A 68 -19.47 -15.82 -10.48
N LEU A 69 -18.58 -16.34 -11.33
CA LEU A 69 -17.57 -15.56 -12.05
C LEU A 69 -17.81 -15.59 -13.55
N ILE A 70 -17.94 -14.42 -14.18
CA ILE A 70 -17.80 -14.24 -15.63
C ILE A 70 -16.75 -13.15 -15.84
N ALA A 71 -15.65 -13.48 -16.53
CA ALA A 71 -14.47 -12.62 -16.61
C ALA A 71 -13.77 -12.76 -17.96
N GLY A 72 -13.20 -11.66 -18.46
CA GLY A 72 -12.37 -11.65 -19.68
C GLY A 72 -13.06 -11.10 -20.91
N ARG A 73 -14.37 -10.79 -20.86
CA ARG A 73 -15.06 -10.20 -22.00
C ARG A 73 -14.56 -8.79 -22.25
N ASP A 74 -14.53 -7.96 -21.21
CA ASP A 74 -14.11 -6.57 -21.36
C ASP A 74 -12.62 -6.45 -21.65
N ASP A 75 -11.79 -7.40 -21.20
CA ASP A 75 -10.41 -7.53 -21.69
C ASP A 75 -10.40 -7.64 -23.22
N ILE A 76 -11.12 -8.60 -23.78
CA ILE A 76 -11.13 -8.89 -25.23
C ILE A 76 -11.78 -7.76 -26.04
N LEU A 77 -12.80 -7.10 -25.51
CA LEU A 77 -13.56 -6.08 -26.24
C LEU A 77 -13.02 -4.66 -26.07
N THR A 78 -12.27 -4.37 -25.02
CA THR A 78 -11.84 -3.01 -24.69
C THR A 78 -10.32 -2.83 -24.60
N GLN A 79 -9.54 -3.90 -24.38
CA GLN A 79 -8.08 -3.83 -24.35
C GLN A 79 -7.52 -4.08 -25.76
N GLY A 80 -6.56 -3.25 -26.18
CA GLY A 80 -5.94 -3.31 -27.51
C GLY A 80 -5.11 -4.57 -27.78
N ARG A 81 -4.36 -4.54 -28.90
CA ARG A 81 -3.70 -5.69 -29.56
C ARG A 81 -2.59 -6.44 -28.80
N SER A 82 -2.33 -6.14 -27.53
CA SER A 82 -1.27 -6.81 -26.72
C SER A 82 -1.81 -7.86 -25.75
N LEU A 83 -3.11 -8.17 -25.81
CA LEU A 83 -3.77 -9.15 -24.96
C LEU A 83 -3.48 -10.58 -25.43
N THR A 84 -3.22 -11.49 -24.49
CA THR A 84 -2.98 -12.92 -24.75
C THR A 84 -3.96 -13.77 -23.95
N CYS A 85 -4.26 -14.98 -24.44
CA CYS A 85 -5.10 -15.94 -23.73
C CYS A 85 -4.49 -16.25 -22.35
N GLU A 86 -3.17 -16.42 -22.32
CA GLU A 86 -2.39 -16.76 -21.13
C GLU A 86 -2.52 -15.69 -20.04
N ALA A 87 -2.55 -14.40 -20.39
CA ALA A 87 -2.71 -13.33 -19.42
C ALA A 87 -4.11 -13.35 -18.76
N ILE A 88 -5.17 -13.49 -19.55
CA ILE A 88 -6.56 -13.56 -19.07
C ILE A 88 -6.72 -14.80 -18.16
N VAL A 89 -6.24 -15.94 -18.63
CA VAL A 89 -6.29 -17.21 -17.90
C VAL A 89 -5.50 -17.14 -16.60
N ALA A 90 -4.32 -16.50 -16.58
CA ALA A 90 -3.51 -16.37 -15.37
C ALA A 90 -4.25 -15.59 -14.27
N ASP A 91 -4.93 -14.51 -14.63
CA ASP A 91 -5.74 -13.71 -13.70
C ASP A 91 -6.98 -14.48 -13.22
N ILE A 92 -7.69 -15.18 -14.11
CA ILE A 92 -8.84 -16.03 -13.72
C ILE A 92 -8.39 -17.15 -12.80
N ALA A 93 -7.30 -17.84 -13.12
CA ALA A 93 -6.72 -18.88 -12.28
C ALA A 93 -6.32 -18.35 -10.89
N ALA A 94 -5.81 -17.12 -10.80
CA ALA A 94 -5.53 -16.49 -9.52
C ALA A 94 -6.81 -16.25 -8.70
N MET A 95 -7.87 -15.77 -9.34
CA MET A 95 -9.19 -15.59 -8.69
C MET A 95 -9.79 -16.92 -8.21
N LEU A 96 -9.68 -17.99 -9.01
CA LEU A 96 -10.17 -19.32 -8.61
C LEU A 96 -9.35 -19.91 -7.45
N ARG A 97 -8.01 -19.72 -7.45
CA ARG A 97 -7.17 -20.08 -6.29
C ARG A 97 -7.58 -19.33 -5.04
N ASP A 98 -7.81 -18.02 -5.14
CA ASP A 98 -8.27 -17.21 -4.01
C ASP A 98 -9.62 -17.70 -3.47
N ALA A 99 -10.58 -18.02 -4.33
CA ALA A 99 -11.87 -18.57 -3.92
C ALA A 99 -11.72 -19.91 -3.19
N ARG A 100 -10.90 -20.82 -3.73
CA ARG A 100 -10.59 -22.11 -3.10
C ARG A 100 -9.92 -21.95 -1.74
N ASP A 101 -8.89 -21.13 -1.66
CA ASP A 101 -8.11 -20.91 -0.43
C ASP A 101 -8.93 -20.19 0.66
N LEU A 102 -9.99 -19.48 0.27
CA LEU A 102 -10.96 -18.85 1.16
C LEU A 102 -12.20 -19.72 1.42
N TYR A 103 -12.24 -20.95 0.91
CA TYR A 103 -13.35 -21.89 1.06
C TYR A 103 -14.69 -21.32 0.56
N VAL A 104 -14.64 -20.65 -0.60
CA VAL A 104 -15.80 -20.14 -1.32
C VAL A 104 -16.11 -21.08 -2.48
N ARG A 105 -17.33 -21.60 -2.55
CA ARG A 105 -17.77 -22.47 -3.66
C ARG A 105 -17.82 -21.64 -4.95
N ALA A 106 -17.03 -21.99 -5.94
CA ALA A 106 -16.89 -21.19 -7.15
C ALA A 106 -17.55 -21.86 -8.37
N TRP A 107 -18.25 -21.04 -9.16
CA TRP A 107 -18.66 -21.34 -10.52
C TRP A 107 -18.03 -20.33 -11.47
N VAL A 108 -17.47 -20.81 -12.57
CA VAL A 108 -16.93 -19.95 -13.62
C VAL A 108 -17.68 -20.20 -14.92
N GLY A 109 -18.31 -19.14 -15.43
CA GLY A 109 -19.06 -19.18 -16.68
C GLY A 109 -18.18 -18.95 -17.89
N SER A 110 -18.54 -19.57 -19.01
CA SER A 110 -17.94 -19.24 -20.30
C SER A 110 -18.19 -17.76 -20.65
N ILE A 111 -17.22 -17.12 -21.29
CA ILE A 111 -17.38 -15.78 -21.85
C ILE A 111 -18.41 -15.88 -22.98
N PRO A 112 -19.50 -15.07 -22.98
CA PRO A 112 -20.51 -15.13 -24.03
C PRO A 112 -19.94 -14.92 -25.44
N PRO A 113 -20.45 -15.65 -26.46
CA PRO A 113 -19.96 -15.55 -27.81
C PRO A 113 -20.25 -14.17 -28.43
N VAL A 114 -19.52 -13.87 -29.51
CA VAL A 114 -19.71 -12.70 -30.36
C VAL A 114 -19.84 -13.20 -31.79
N ASP A 115 -20.71 -12.58 -32.59
CA ASP A 115 -20.80 -12.82 -34.02
C ASP A 115 -19.60 -12.17 -34.74
N PRO A 116 -18.70 -12.95 -35.37
CA PRO A 116 -17.57 -12.42 -36.13
C PRO A 116 -17.96 -11.50 -37.28
N ALA A 117 -19.20 -11.63 -37.80
CA ALA A 117 -19.71 -10.81 -38.88
C ALA A 117 -20.30 -9.47 -38.41
N ALA A 118 -20.42 -9.25 -37.10
CA ALA A 118 -20.95 -8.02 -36.55
C ALA A 118 -20.00 -6.83 -36.81
N SER A 119 -20.54 -5.69 -37.22
CA SER A 119 -19.76 -4.45 -37.43
C SER A 119 -18.98 -4.04 -36.18
N GLY A 120 -19.52 -4.31 -34.98
CA GLY A 120 -18.87 -4.04 -33.69
C GLY A 120 -17.76 -5.04 -33.31
N ALA A 121 -17.60 -6.15 -34.03
CA ALA A 121 -16.55 -7.15 -33.81
C ALA A 121 -15.28 -6.91 -34.66
N ALA A 122 -15.36 -5.99 -35.63
CA ALA A 122 -14.27 -5.74 -36.57
C ALA A 122 -12.98 -5.29 -35.85
N GLY A 123 -11.91 -6.06 -36.03
CA GLY A 123 -10.58 -5.77 -35.47
C GLY A 123 -10.38 -6.19 -34.01
N LEU A 124 -11.41 -6.74 -33.35
CA LEU A 124 -11.32 -7.28 -31.99
C LEU A 124 -10.80 -8.73 -31.99
N PRO A 125 -10.02 -9.15 -30.98
CA PRO A 125 -9.48 -10.51 -30.90
C PRO A 125 -10.50 -11.53 -30.38
N PHE A 126 -11.72 -11.59 -30.95
CA PHE A 126 -12.81 -12.45 -30.47
C PHE A 126 -12.48 -13.95 -30.49
N ALA A 127 -11.48 -14.38 -31.27
CA ALA A 127 -10.96 -15.74 -31.23
C ALA A 127 -10.42 -16.14 -29.85
N LEU A 128 -9.98 -15.18 -29.03
CA LEU A 128 -9.58 -15.40 -27.64
C LEU A 128 -10.73 -15.90 -26.77
N ILE A 129 -11.98 -15.54 -27.05
CA ILE A 129 -13.15 -16.02 -26.30
C ILE A 129 -13.18 -17.55 -26.32
N ARG A 130 -13.00 -18.14 -27.50
CA ARG A 130 -13.00 -19.60 -27.66
C ARG A 130 -11.80 -20.25 -26.97
N GLN A 131 -10.63 -19.60 -26.98
CA GLN A 131 -9.42 -20.13 -26.34
C GLN A 131 -9.56 -20.11 -24.81
N VAL A 132 -10.03 -19.00 -24.24
CA VAL A 132 -10.27 -18.87 -22.80
C VAL A 132 -11.39 -19.83 -22.37
N ASN A 133 -12.50 -19.91 -23.10
CA ASN A 133 -13.60 -20.85 -22.79
C ASN A 133 -13.15 -22.31 -22.84
N ALA A 134 -12.30 -22.68 -23.81
CA ALA A 134 -11.72 -24.03 -23.86
C ALA A 134 -10.86 -24.30 -22.62
N TRP A 135 -9.98 -23.36 -22.27
CA TRP A 135 -9.17 -23.49 -21.06
C TRP A 135 -10.01 -23.60 -19.79
N LEU A 136 -11.05 -22.77 -19.64
CA LEU A 136 -11.95 -22.83 -18.49
C LEU A 136 -12.68 -24.16 -18.38
N ARG A 137 -13.16 -24.70 -19.50
CA ARG A 137 -13.80 -26.02 -19.54
C ARG A 137 -12.85 -27.12 -19.06
N ASP A 138 -11.59 -27.06 -19.48
CA ASP A 138 -10.61 -28.10 -19.22
C ASP A 138 -10.00 -27.99 -17.80
N HIS A 139 -9.95 -26.78 -17.22
CA HIS A 139 -9.17 -26.52 -16.00
C HIS A 139 -9.94 -25.98 -14.79
N ALA A 140 -11.22 -25.59 -14.90
CA ALA A 140 -11.94 -25.03 -13.75
C ALA A 140 -11.93 -25.96 -12.52
N GLN A 141 -12.08 -27.28 -12.75
CA GLN A 141 -12.07 -28.29 -11.69
C GLN A 141 -10.72 -28.44 -10.99
N ASP A 142 -9.60 -28.13 -11.66
CA ASP A 142 -8.26 -28.13 -11.04
C ASP A 142 -8.16 -27.11 -9.90
N TYR A 143 -9.04 -26.11 -9.91
CA TYR A 143 -9.16 -25.07 -8.88
C TYR A 143 -10.34 -25.29 -7.94
N GLY A 144 -11.08 -26.40 -8.07
CA GLY A 144 -12.29 -26.67 -7.30
C GLY A 144 -13.48 -25.80 -7.70
N ALA A 145 -13.50 -25.31 -8.95
CA ALA A 145 -14.61 -24.53 -9.50
C ALA A 145 -15.39 -25.34 -10.54
N ASP A 146 -16.71 -25.16 -10.56
CA ASP A 146 -17.59 -25.77 -11.55
C ASP A 146 -17.71 -24.87 -12.80
N PHE A 147 -17.49 -25.43 -13.99
CA PHE A 147 -17.64 -24.69 -15.25
C PHE A 147 -19.10 -24.63 -15.71
N ILE A 148 -19.59 -23.43 -16.05
CA ILE A 148 -20.92 -23.24 -16.65
C ILE A 148 -20.76 -22.90 -18.13
N ASP A 149 -21.18 -23.81 -19.01
CA ASP A 149 -21.11 -23.62 -20.46
C ASP A 149 -22.30 -22.79 -20.97
N TYR A 150 -22.12 -21.46 -21.06
CA TYR A 150 -23.13 -20.59 -21.64
C TYR A 150 -23.20 -20.66 -23.17
N ASP A 151 -22.17 -21.18 -23.85
CA ASP A 151 -22.21 -21.31 -25.31
C ASP A 151 -23.34 -22.28 -25.71
N ALA A 152 -23.65 -23.28 -24.88
CA ALA A 152 -24.74 -24.23 -25.10
C ALA A 152 -26.11 -23.54 -25.29
N VAL A 153 -26.35 -22.40 -24.64
CA VAL A 153 -27.62 -21.65 -24.74
C VAL A 153 -27.51 -20.37 -25.57
N LEU A 154 -26.31 -19.79 -25.68
CA LEU A 154 -26.08 -18.51 -26.35
C LEU A 154 -25.57 -18.63 -27.79
N ALA A 155 -24.86 -19.70 -28.13
CA ALA A 155 -24.24 -19.85 -29.44
C ALA A 155 -25.15 -20.56 -30.46
N ILE A 156 -24.81 -20.38 -31.73
CA ILE A 156 -25.21 -21.28 -32.84
C ILE A 156 -24.06 -22.24 -33.16
N GLY A 157 -24.28 -23.24 -34.02
CA GLY A 157 -23.28 -24.29 -34.32
C GLY A 157 -21.91 -23.80 -34.83
N THR A 158 -21.82 -22.56 -35.34
CA THR A 158 -20.55 -21.94 -35.75
C THR A 158 -19.76 -21.33 -34.58
N GLY A 159 -20.38 -21.21 -33.39
CA GLY A 159 -19.85 -20.49 -32.22
C GLY A 159 -20.18 -19.00 -32.20
N ALA A 160 -20.94 -18.48 -33.17
CA ALA A 160 -21.42 -17.10 -33.16
C ALA A 160 -22.60 -16.91 -32.20
N LEU A 161 -22.80 -15.67 -31.74
CA LEU A 161 -23.94 -15.33 -30.89
C LEU A 161 -25.27 -15.49 -31.66
N ARG A 162 -26.26 -16.13 -31.05
CA ARG A 162 -27.54 -16.42 -31.71
C ARG A 162 -28.31 -15.13 -32.05
N PRO A 163 -28.80 -14.94 -33.31
CA PRO A 163 -29.42 -13.68 -33.76
C PRO A 163 -30.63 -13.16 -32.97
N GLY A 164 -31.34 -14.02 -32.22
CA GLY A 164 -32.46 -13.58 -31.35
C GLY A 164 -32.04 -13.08 -29.96
N LEU A 165 -30.78 -13.31 -29.56
CA LEU A 165 -30.25 -13.00 -28.23
C LEU A 165 -29.43 -11.72 -28.19
N THR A 166 -29.34 -11.02 -29.31
CA THR A 166 -28.54 -9.80 -29.49
C THR A 166 -29.18 -8.89 -30.54
N ALA A 167 -28.95 -7.58 -30.41
CA ALA A 167 -29.36 -6.60 -31.42
C ALA A 167 -28.21 -6.21 -32.36
N ASP A 168 -26.95 -6.41 -31.94
CA ASP A 168 -25.75 -5.91 -32.62
C ASP A 168 -24.71 -7.01 -32.91
N GLY A 169 -25.03 -8.27 -32.59
CA GLY A 169 -24.13 -9.40 -32.75
C GLY A 169 -23.04 -9.49 -31.67
N VAL A 170 -22.98 -8.52 -30.74
CA VAL A 170 -21.95 -8.44 -29.71
C VAL A 170 -22.57 -8.59 -28.33
N ARG A 171 -23.50 -7.72 -27.94
CA ARG A 171 -24.08 -7.65 -26.59
C ARG A 171 -25.35 -8.49 -26.49
N LEU A 172 -25.54 -9.12 -25.33
CA LEU A 172 -26.81 -9.79 -25.02
C LEU A 172 -27.93 -8.75 -24.88
N ASN A 173 -29.09 -9.06 -25.45
CA ASN A 173 -30.35 -8.37 -25.14
C ASN A 173 -31.05 -9.06 -23.95
N GLY A 174 -32.22 -8.57 -23.53
CA GLY A 174 -32.97 -9.16 -22.42
C GLY A 174 -33.28 -10.66 -22.59
N VAL A 175 -33.54 -11.14 -23.81
CA VAL A 175 -33.76 -12.57 -24.09
C VAL A 175 -32.45 -13.37 -23.90
N GLY A 176 -31.32 -12.80 -24.32
CA GLY A 176 -30.00 -13.37 -24.09
C GLY A 176 -29.65 -13.49 -22.61
N TYR A 177 -29.92 -12.44 -21.82
CA TYR A 177 -29.72 -12.49 -20.37
C TYR A 177 -30.67 -13.45 -19.66
N ALA A 178 -31.91 -13.59 -20.15
CA ALA A 178 -32.83 -14.61 -19.63
C ALA A 178 -32.28 -16.03 -19.83
N ALA A 179 -31.75 -16.35 -21.02
CA ALA A 179 -31.12 -17.65 -21.29
C ALA A 179 -29.87 -17.89 -20.43
N LEU A 180 -29.02 -16.87 -20.26
CA LEU A 180 -27.86 -16.92 -19.37
C LEU A 180 -28.28 -17.17 -17.92
N ARG A 181 -29.30 -16.46 -17.44
CA ARG A 181 -29.85 -16.62 -16.09
C ARG A 181 -30.36 -18.04 -15.87
N GLU A 182 -31.12 -18.62 -16.81
CA GLU A 182 -31.64 -19.98 -16.65
C GLU A 182 -30.52 -21.02 -16.51
N ALA A 183 -29.50 -20.97 -17.37
CA ALA A 183 -28.35 -21.87 -17.30
C ALA A 183 -27.55 -21.68 -15.99
N MET A 184 -27.38 -20.43 -15.55
CA MET A 184 -26.74 -20.09 -14.29
C MET A 184 -27.52 -20.65 -13.09
N MET A 185 -28.83 -20.42 -13.05
CA MET A 185 -29.68 -20.90 -11.96
C MET A 185 -29.64 -22.43 -11.89
N ALA A 186 -29.73 -23.12 -13.03
CA ALA A 186 -29.63 -24.58 -13.07
C ALA A 186 -28.34 -25.11 -12.44
N ALA A 187 -27.20 -24.43 -12.65
CA ALA A 187 -25.92 -24.81 -12.04
C ALA A 187 -25.85 -24.49 -10.55
N LEU A 188 -26.27 -23.28 -10.14
CA LEU A 188 -26.15 -22.79 -8.77
C LEU A 188 -27.17 -23.43 -7.81
N THR A 189 -28.26 -24.01 -8.33
CA THR A 189 -29.29 -24.69 -7.53
C THR A 189 -29.33 -26.20 -7.78
N ALA A 190 -28.31 -26.77 -8.42
CA ALA A 190 -28.24 -28.20 -8.67
C ALA A 190 -28.20 -29.02 -7.35
N PRO A 191 -28.80 -30.22 -7.30
CA PRO A 191 -28.67 -31.10 -6.14
C PRO A 191 -27.21 -31.39 -5.78
N GLY A 192 -26.86 -31.34 -4.49
CA GLY A 192 -25.48 -31.53 -4.00
C GLY A 192 -24.60 -30.28 -4.07
N VAL A 193 -25.17 -29.13 -4.42
CA VAL A 193 -24.52 -27.82 -4.24
C VAL A 193 -24.59 -27.42 -2.78
N ASP A 194 -23.52 -27.69 -2.05
CA ASP A 194 -23.34 -27.29 -0.66
C ASP A 194 -22.23 -26.25 -0.50
N GLN A 195 -22.32 -25.47 0.59
CA GLN A 195 -21.27 -24.55 1.00
C GLN A 195 -19.97 -25.31 1.28
N LEU A 196 -18.84 -24.76 0.85
CA LEU A 196 -17.54 -25.25 1.29
C LEU A 196 -17.27 -24.77 2.72
N TRP A 197 -16.96 -25.72 3.59
CA TRP A 197 -16.46 -25.44 4.92
C TRP A 197 -14.95 -25.50 4.89
N PRO A 198 -14.24 -24.58 5.59
CA PRO A 198 -12.84 -24.80 5.86
C PRO A 198 -12.66 -26.19 6.50
N PRO A 199 -11.59 -26.94 6.16
CA PRO A 199 -11.24 -28.14 6.88
C PRO A 199 -11.06 -27.80 8.36
N GLU A 200 -11.09 -28.82 9.22
CA GLU A 200 -10.63 -28.64 10.61
C GLU A 200 -9.30 -27.89 10.59
N GLU A 201 -9.25 -26.80 11.35
CA GLU A 201 -8.17 -25.84 11.24
C GLU A 201 -6.85 -26.53 11.60
N THR A 202 -5.94 -26.63 10.62
CA THR A 202 -4.59 -27.15 10.91
C THR A 202 -3.97 -26.35 12.05
N GLU A 203 -3.15 -26.98 12.90
CA GLU A 203 -2.52 -26.32 14.05
C GLU A 203 -1.77 -25.05 13.61
N ASP A 204 -1.15 -25.06 12.43
CA ASP A 204 -0.47 -23.90 11.85
C ASP A 204 -1.43 -22.79 11.37
N ALA A 205 -2.57 -23.14 10.77
CA ALA A 205 -3.60 -22.16 10.42
C ALA A 205 -4.21 -21.52 11.67
N ALA A 206 -4.43 -22.31 12.72
CA ALA A 206 -4.91 -21.85 14.01
C ALA A 206 -3.91 -20.88 14.67
N ARG A 207 -2.62 -21.24 14.69
CA ARG A 207 -1.53 -20.36 15.17
C ARG A 207 -1.45 -19.08 14.36
N ARG A 208 -1.52 -19.16 13.03
CA ARG A 208 -1.51 -17.98 12.15
C ARG A 208 -2.70 -17.06 12.41
N ARG A 209 -3.90 -17.62 12.55
CA ARG A 209 -5.11 -16.84 12.89
C ARG A 209 -4.98 -16.19 14.26
N LYS A 210 -4.50 -16.94 15.27
CA LYS A 210 -4.22 -16.43 16.62
C LYS A 210 -3.20 -15.27 16.56
N PHE A 211 -2.08 -15.45 15.86
CA PHE A 211 -1.09 -14.39 15.64
C PHE A 211 -1.72 -13.15 15.01
N LEU A 212 -2.46 -13.30 13.91
CA LEU A 212 -3.09 -12.18 13.20
C LEU A 212 -4.16 -11.46 14.05
N HIS A 213 -4.89 -12.20 14.88
CA HIS A 213 -5.85 -11.62 15.83
C HIS A 213 -5.17 -10.67 16.82
N HIS A 214 -4.08 -11.10 17.45
CA HIS A 214 -3.35 -10.28 18.44
C HIS A 214 -2.52 -9.18 17.80
N PHE A 215 -1.97 -9.42 16.61
CA PHE A 215 -1.32 -8.40 15.81
C PHE A 215 -2.29 -7.26 15.44
N GLY A 216 -3.58 -7.57 15.27
CA GLY A 216 -4.63 -6.59 15.03
C GLY A 216 -4.74 -5.49 16.10
N TYR A 217 -4.29 -5.75 17.33
CA TYR A 217 -4.25 -4.74 18.40
C TYR A 217 -3.16 -3.67 18.21
N LEU A 218 -2.19 -3.88 17.31
CA LEU A 218 -1.05 -2.99 17.06
C LEU A 218 -1.33 -2.01 15.91
N ASP A 219 -2.27 -1.06 16.09
CA ASP A 219 -2.69 -0.03 15.11
C ASP A 219 -2.37 -0.38 13.64
N SER A 220 -2.92 -1.51 13.20
CA SER A 220 -2.52 -2.16 11.95
C SER A 220 -2.90 -1.36 10.69
N ASN A 221 -3.68 -0.29 10.85
CA ASN A 221 -4.04 0.61 9.76
C ASN A 221 -2.93 1.60 9.43
N THR A 222 -2.20 2.11 10.43
CA THR A 222 -1.05 3.02 10.21
C THR A 222 0.29 2.31 10.25
N ARG A 223 0.31 1.08 10.79
CA ARG A 223 1.51 0.23 10.94
C ARG A 223 1.26 -1.19 10.39
N TYR A 224 0.78 -1.26 9.16
CA TYR A 224 0.60 -2.50 8.40
C TYR A 224 1.94 -3.09 7.96
N PRO A 225 2.18 -4.41 8.10
CA PRO A 225 3.45 -5.03 7.72
C PRO A 225 3.90 -4.68 6.30
N SER A 226 5.14 -4.22 6.17
CA SER A 226 5.74 -3.84 4.90
C SER A 226 7.22 -4.29 4.86
N PRO A 227 7.63 -5.09 3.86
CA PRO A 227 9.01 -5.56 3.75
C PRO A 227 10.03 -4.43 3.76
N PHE A 228 11.20 -4.67 4.36
CA PHE A 228 12.38 -3.78 4.50
C PHE A 228 12.24 -2.58 5.45
N ILE A 229 11.01 -2.16 5.74
CA ILE A 229 10.72 -1.03 6.65
C ILE A 229 9.85 -1.39 7.84
N GLN A 230 9.62 -2.68 8.07
CA GLN A 230 8.73 -3.27 9.07
C GLN A 230 7.25 -3.00 8.81
N PHE A 231 6.84 -1.74 8.66
CA PHE A 231 5.46 -1.38 8.38
C PHE A 231 5.31 -0.12 7.51
N ALA A 232 4.13 0.07 6.94
CA ALA A 232 3.62 1.25 6.26
C ALA A 232 2.12 1.41 6.59
N GLY A 233 1.40 2.31 5.92
CA GLY A 233 -0.06 2.33 6.01
C GLY A 233 -0.69 1.08 5.39
N LYS A 234 -1.85 0.65 5.92
CA LYS A 234 -2.62 -0.45 5.32
C LYS A 234 -3.25 0.05 4.02
N PRO A 235 -2.99 -0.59 2.88
CA PRO A 235 -3.60 -0.19 1.61
C PRO A 235 -5.14 -0.07 1.72
N GLY A 236 -5.68 1.06 1.28
CA GLY A 236 -7.12 1.36 1.33
C GLY A 236 -7.66 1.77 2.70
N ALA A 237 -6.92 1.60 3.81
CA ALA A 237 -7.28 2.22 5.08
C ALA A 237 -6.96 3.72 5.04
N SER A 238 -7.62 4.51 5.89
CA SER A 238 -7.45 5.96 5.91
C SER A 238 -6.73 6.47 7.16
N HIS A 239 -5.93 7.51 6.96
CA HIS A 239 -5.36 8.34 8.02
C HIS A 239 -5.93 9.77 7.88
N TYR A 240 -6.62 10.25 8.91
CA TYR A 240 -7.39 11.51 8.87
C TYR A 240 -8.38 11.61 7.68
N GLY A 241 -8.95 10.47 7.27
CA GLY A 241 -9.89 10.41 6.13
C GLY A 241 -9.22 10.31 4.76
N VAL A 242 -7.89 10.44 4.68
CA VAL A 242 -7.11 10.23 3.44
C VAL A 242 -6.70 8.76 3.33
N PRO A 243 -7.07 8.04 2.27
CA PRO A 243 -6.68 6.64 2.09
C PRO A 243 -5.19 6.51 1.76
N PHE A 244 -4.55 5.48 2.30
CA PHE A 244 -3.24 5.03 1.83
C PHE A 244 -3.36 4.40 0.44
N ASP A 245 -2.35 4.64 -0.39
CA ASP A 245 -2.23 4.01 -1.71
C ASP A 245 -1.94 2.50 -1.62
N ALA A 246 -1.85 1.84 -2.77
CA ALA A 246 -1.61 0.40 -2.86
C ALA A 246 -0.30 -0.06 -2.18
N ASN A 247 0.64 0.85 -1.94
CA ASN A 247 1.93 0.59 -1.31
C ASN A 247 1.99 1.06 0.16
N GLY A 248 0.89 1.62 0.67
CA GLY A 248 0.78 2.06 2.06
C GLY A 248 1.23 3.49 2.32
N PHE A 249 1.21 4.37 1.32
CA PHE A 249 1.67 5.76 1.44
C PHE A 249 0.58 6.79 1.13
N LEU A 250 0.66 7.98 1.72
CA LEU A 250 -0.34 9.05 1.55
C LEU A 250 -0.06 9.89 0.31
N ASN A 251 -0.36 9.34 -0.87
CA ASN A 251 -0.21 10.00 -2.15
C ASN A 251 -1.56 10.27 -2.81
N ALA A 252 -1.75 11.47 -3.36
CA ALA A 252 -2.98 11.82 -4.10
C ALA A 252 -3.13 10.99 -5.38
N ALA A 253 -2.01 10.57 -5.96
CA ALA A 253 -1.96 9.62 -7.07
C ALA A 253 -0.75 8.69 -6.86
N PRO A 254 -0.87 7.39 -7.16
CA PRO A 254 0.26 6.47 -7.05
C PRO A 254 1.46 6.92 -7.90
N ILE A 255 2.66 6.67 -7.40
CA ILE A 255 3.87 6.84 -8.20
C ILE A 255 3.92 5.77 -9.31
N THR A 256 4.25 6.19 -10.52
CA THR A 256 4.45 5.29 -11.67
C THR A 256 5.94 5.00 -11.85
N GLU A 257 6.29 3.77 -12.24
CA GLU A 257 7.69 3.42 -12.53
C GLU A 257 8.27 4.29 -13.65
N ALA A 258 7.53 4.40 -14.77
CA ALA A 258 7.87 5.33 -15.84
C ALA A 258 7.51 6.75 -15.42
N LYS A 259 8.52 7.62 -15.35
CA LYS A 259 8.36 9.04 -15.04
C LYS A 259 7.67 9.78 -16.20
N PRO A 260 6.52 10.44 -15.98
CA PRO A 260 5.85 11.22 -17.01
C PRO A 260 6.75 12.33 -17.59
N SER A 261 6.59 12.61 -18.88
CA SER A 261 7.32 13.68 -19.56
C SER A 261 7.00 15.04 -18.95
N GLY A 262 8.02 15.85 -18.66
CA GLY A 262 7.88 17.17 -18.04
C GLY A 262 7.71 17.17 -16.52
N GLU A 263 7.55 16.00 -15.89
CA GLU A 263 7.49 15.89 -14.43
C GLU A 263 8.87 16.18 -13.80
N THR A 264 8.89 17.02 -12.77
CA THR A 264 10.00 17.08 -11.81
C THR A 264 9.56 16.32 -10.56
N ARG A 265 10.14 15.16 -10.32
CA ARG A 265 9.73 14.18 -9.32
C ARG A 265 10.56 14.34 -8.04
N ILE A 266 9.91 14.78 -6.97
CA ILE A 266 10.50 14.91 -5.63
C ILE A 266 9.88 13.83 -4.74
N LEU A 267 10.71 13.10 -4.01
CA LEU A 267 10.24 12.13 -3.01
C LEU A 267 10.56 12.67 -1.61
N VAL A 268 9.57 12.74 -0.74
CA VAL A 268 9.76 13.10 0.68
C VAL A 268 9.64 11.83 1.50
N VAL A 269 10.67 11.53 2.28
CA VAL A 269 10.75 10.37 3.17
C VAL A 269 10.86 10.90 4.59
N GLY A 270 10.10 10.33 5.52
CA GLY A 270 10.13 10.80 6.90
C GLY A 270 9.26 9.96 7.82
N ASP A 271 8.97 10.53 8.99
CA ASP A 271 8.17 9.91 10.03
C ASP A 271 6.74 10.48 10.07
N SER A 272 6.08 10.38 11.24
CA SER A 272 4.76 10.94 11.50
C SER A 272 4.66 12.43 11.12
N THR A 273 5.73 13.20 11.26
CA THR A 273 5.80 14.62 10.89
C THR A 273 5.44 14.89 9.43
N THR A 274 5.76 13.94 8.53
CA THR A 274 5.55 14.10 7.08
C THR A 274 4.16 13.67 6.61
N ILE A 275 3.45 12.85 7.39
CA ILE A 275 2.08 12.40 7.10
C ILE A 275 1.01 13.20 7.84
N ASP A 276 1.44 14.05 8.77
CA ASP A 276 0.58 14.92 9.56
C ASP A 276 0.09 16.14 8.78
N GLY A 277 -1.05 16.70 9.18
CA GLY A 277 -1.72 17.84 8.51
C GLY A 277 -3.19 17.59 8.13
N GLY A 278 -3.72 16.40 8.39
CA GLY A 278 -5.14 16.04 8.20
C GLY A 278 -5.59 15.82 6.76
N ASP A 279 -4.99 16.48 5.78
CA ASP A 279 -5.22 16.32 4.35
C ASP A 279 -3.89 16.40 3.58
N ILE A 280 -3.80 15.73 2.42
CA ILE A 280 -2.61 15.67 1.57
C ILE A 280 -2.08 17.07 1.27
N ALA A 281 -2.96 18.03 0.93
CA ALA A 281 -2.56 19.39 0.58
C ALA A 281 -1.94 20.17 1.76
N LYS A 282 -2.27 19.79 3.00
CA LYS A 282 -1.78 20.41 4.24
C LYS A 282 -0.57 19.70 4.83
N THR A 283 -0.27 18.49 4.38
CA THR A 283 0.98 17.81 4.73
C THR A 283 2.19 18.60 4.27
N LEU A 284 3.34 18.35 4.89
CA LEU A 284 4.60 18.98 4.49
C LEU A 284 4.91 18.76 2.98
N PRO A 285 4.78 17.53 2.41
CA PRO A 285 4.94 17.32 0.97
C PRO A 285 3.94 18.08 0.10
N GLY A 286 2.66 18.15 0.49
CA GLY A 286 1.63 18.89 -0.25
C GLY A 286 1.93 20.39 -0.33
N ARG A 287 2.39 20.98 0.78
CA ARG A 287 2.83 22.38 0.84
C ARG A 287 4.08 22.62 -0.01
N ILE A 288 5.06 21.72 0.03
CA ILE A 288 6.25 21.79 -0.83
C ILE A 288 5.84 21.76 -2.31
N GLU A 289 4.92 20.87 -2.74
CA GLU A 289 4.44 20.81 -4.13
C GLU A 289 3.85 22.15 -4.57
N ARG A 290 2.96 22.72 -3.75
CA ARG A 290 2.33 24.02 -4.02
C ARG A 290 3.38 25.14 -4.16
N ILE A 291 4.31 25.22 -3.22
CA ILE A 291 5.34 26.28 -3.21
C ILE A 291 6.26 26.16 -4.43
N LEU A 292 6.74 24.96 -4.75
CA LEU A 292 7.60 24.73 -5.92
C LEU A 292 6.90 25.11 -7.23
N ARG A 293 5.61 24.80 -7.38
CA ARG A 293 4.83 25.18 -8.57
C ARG A 293 4.63 26.69 -8.67
N ALA A 294 4.32 27.35 -7.55
CA ALA A 294 4.20 28.81 -7.51
C ALA A 294 5.53 29.51 -7.87
N ASP A 295 6.65 28.88 -7.52
CA ASP A 295 8.01 29.34 -7.79
C ASP A 295 8.53 29.01 -9.20
N GLY A 296 7.66 28.58 -10.13
CA GLY A 296 7.99 28.36 -11.53
C GLY A 296 8.40 26.93 -11.91
N LEU A 297 8.39 25.97 -10.98
CA LEU A 297 8.50 24.54 -11.31
C LEU A 297 7.12 23.93 -11.55
N ALA A 298 6.44 24.34 -12.63
CA ALA A 298 5.08 23.91 -12.95
C ALA A 298 4.91 22.38 -13.00
N GLY A 299 5.94 21.66 -13.45
CA GLY A 299 5.97 20.19 -13.48
C GLY A 299 6.31 19.52 -12.16
N ALA A 300 6.47 20.25 -11.05
CA ALA A 300 6.81 19.65 -9.75
C ALA A 300 5.70 18.69 -9.29
N LYS A 301 6.11 17.48 -8.93
CA LYS A 301 5.29 16.46 -8.29
C LYS A 301 6.02 15.93 -7.06
N VAL A 302 5.40 16.07 -5.90
CA VAL A 302 5.97 15.66 -4.62
C VAL A 302 5.20 14.46 -4.09
N TYR A 303 5.90 13.35 -3.93
CA TYR A 303 5.36 12.11 -3.38
C TYR A 303 5.75 11.98 -1.91
N ASN A 304 4.80 11.55 -1.09
CA ASN A 304 4.99 11.34 0.33
C ASN A 304 5.23 9.85 0.61
N PHE A 305 6.41 9.54 1.14
CA PHE A 305 6.80 8.22 1.62
C PHE A 305 7.05 8.24 3.14
N GLY A 306 6.33 9.12 3.83
CA GLY A 306 6.31 9.16 5.28
C GLY A 306 5.72 7.89 5.88
N VAL A 307 6.39 7.38 6.90
CA VAL A 307 5.99 6.17 7.63
C VAL A 307 5.95 6.51 9.11
N MET A 308 4.78 6.33 9.73
CA MET A 308 4.54 6.63 11.14
C MET A 308 5.63 6.02 12.02
N SER A 309 6.33 6.77 12.86
CA SER A 309 7.37 6.20 13.73
C SER A 309 8.49 5.47 12.94
N SER A 310 8.94 6.04 11.81
CA SER A 310 10.08 5.51 11.06
C SER A 310 11.40 6.13 11.53
N SER A 311 12.43 5.31 11.74
CA SER A 311 13.80 5.76 12.00
C SER A 311 14.58 6.00 10.70
N LEU A 312 15.70 6.72 10.76
CA LEU A 312 16.56 6.97 9.60
C LEU A 312 17.07 5.67 8.96
N THR A 313 17.24 4.61 9.75
CA THR A 313 17.62 3.28 9.23
C THR A 313 16.52 2.72 8.31
N GLN A 314 15.26 2.76 8.74
CA GLN A 314 14.12 2.33 7.91
C GLN A 314 13.98 3.22 6.67
N MET A 315 14.09 4.54 6.83
CA MET A 315 14.04 5.48 5.70
C MET A 315 15.13 5.18 4.66
N THR A 316 16.36 4.88 5.12
CA THR A 316 17.48 4.51 4.24
C THR A 316 17.20 3.22 3.48
N HIS A 317 16.63 2.21 4.14
CA HIS A 317 16.24 0.96 3.48
C HIS A 317 15.11 1.16 2.47
N LEU A 318 14.11 2.00 2.77
CA LEU A 318 13.05 2.34 1.81
C LEU A 318 13.63 2.98 0.56
N ILE A 319 14.52 3.95 0.74
CA ILE A 319 15.16 4.65 -0.36
C ILE A 319 15.91 3.68 -1.26
N TRP A 320 16.77 2.86 -0.67
CA TRP A 320 17.57 1.87 -1.40
C TRP A 320 16.71 0.80 -2.09
N SER A 321 15.72 0.22 -1.39
CA SER A 321 14.96 -0.93 -1.89
C SER A 321 13.88 -0.57 -2.91
N ARG A 322 13.37 0.67 -2.89
CA ARG A 322 12.22 1.05 -3.73
C ARG A 322 12.34 2.41 -4.41
N LEU A 323 12.85 3.44 -3.73
CA LEU A 323 12.63 4.82 -4.19
C LEU A 323 13.67 5.29 -5.21
N VAL A 324 14.92 4.85 -5.12
CA VAL A 324 15.96 5.23 -6.09
C VAL A 324 15.65 4.73 -7.51
N THR A 325 14.87 3.66 -7.65
CA THR A 325 14.43 3.13 -8.95
C THR A 325 13.24 3.87 -9.55
N CYS A 326 12.56 4.74 -8.79
CA CYS A 326 11.42 5.54 -9.28
C CYS A 326 11.83 6.80 -10.08
N ALA A 327 13.10 6.88 -10.51
CA ALA A 327 13.68 8.01 -11.22
C ALA A 327 13.44 9.39 -10.55
N PRO A 328 13.73 9.56 -9.25
CA PRO A 328 13.59 10.85 -8.58
C PRO A 328 14.60 11.90 -9.08
N ASP A 329 14.17 13.15 -9.17
CA ASP A 329 15.09 14.29 -9.38
C ASP A 329 15.68 14.81 -8.07
N ALA A 330 14.99 14.60 -6.95
CA ALA A 330 15.48 14.88 -5.61
C ALA A 330 14.75 14.03 -4.57
N ILE A 331 15.42 13.73 -3.47
CA ILE A 331 14.84 13.11 -2.29
C ILE A 331 15.06 14.03 -1.09
N VAL A 332 14.02 14.25 -0.29
CA VAL A 332 14.12 14.93 1.01
C VAL A 332 13.89 13.92 2.10
N VAL A 333 14.77 13.87 3.09
CA VAL A 333 14.67 12.95 4.23
C VAL A 333 14.55 13.76 5.52
N LEU A 334 13.39 13.70 6.17
CA LEU A 334 13.16 14.35 7.47
C LEU A 334 13.33 13.33 8.58
N SER A 335 14.29 13.54 9.50
CA SER A 335 14.68 12.53 10.50
C SER A 335 15.25 13.14 11.79
N GLY A 336 15.65 12.27 12.73
CA GLY A 336 16.43 12.61 13.91
C GLY A 336 15.65 12.44 15.20
N SER A 337 14.47 13.06 15.33
CA SER A 337 13.75 13.01 16.61
C SER A 337 13.22 11.61 16.91
N THR A 338 12.63 10.94 15.91
CA THR A 338 12.16 9.55 16.04
C THR A 338 13.28 8.58 16.39
N ASP A 339 14.47 8.79 15.83
CA ASP A 339 15.67 8.01 16.15
C ASP A 339 16.06 8.11 17.64
N LEU A 340 15.79 9.24 18.29
CA LEU A 340 16.14 9.49 19.68
C LEU A 340 15.05 9.07 20.68
N PHE A 341 13.77 9.36 20.41
CA PHE A 341 12.72 9.02 21.37
C PHE A 341 12.30 7.55 21.32
N GLN A 342 12.42 6.88 20.17
CA GLN A 342 11.95 5.50 20.06
C GLN A 342 12.66 4.55 21.00
N PRO A 343 14.00 4.55 21.09
CA PRO A 343 14.69 3.69 22.05
C PRO A 343 14.31 3.99 23.50
N TRP A 344 13.99 5.25 23.80
CA TRP A 344 13.56 5.61 25.15
C TRP A 344 12.20 4.98 25.49
N THR A 345 11.23 5.14 24.61
CA THR A 345 9.81 4.86 24.91
C THR A 345 9.36 3.46 24.47
N TYR A 346 9.87 2.97 23.34
CA TYR A 346 9.35 1.81 22.61
C TYR A 346 10.39 0.67 22.57
N ASP A 347 10.96 0.34 21.41
CA ASP A 347 11.97 -0.71 21.28
C ASP A 347 13.34 -0.16 21.71
N PRO A 348 13.93 -0.63 22.83
CA PRO A 348 15.11 0.01 23.42
C PRO A 348 16.41 -0.27 22.65
N ARG A 349 16.37 -1.14 21.63
CA ARG A 349 17.54 -1.51 20.84
C ARG A 349 17.85 -0.42 19.81
N PRO A 350 19.05 0.20 19.81
CA PRO A 350 19.43 1.22 18.85
C PRO A 350 19.23 0.80 17.38
N GLY A 351 18.56 1.65 16.60
CA GLY A 351 18.28 1.39 15.18
C GLY A 351 17.26 0.29 14.89
N HIS A 352 16.65 -0.31 15.91
CA HIS A 352 15.53 -1.22 15.69
C HIS A 352 14.24 -0.44 15.36
N PRO A 353 13.42 -0.99 14.46
CA PRO A 353 12.11 -0.43 14.16
C PRO A 353 11.17 -0.39 15.38
N TYR A 354 10.19 0.52 15.35
CA TYR A 354 9.19 0.70 16.40
C TYR A 354 8.55 -0.62 16.84
N ASN A 355 8.69 -0.95 18.12
CA ASN A 355 8.09 -2.13 18.76
C ASN A 355 8.33 -3.44 17.99
N ALA A 356 9.46 -3.57 17.27
CA ALA A 356 9.81 -4.81 16.56
C ALA A 356 9.82 -6.02 17.48
N PHE A 357 10.31 -5.84 18.71
CA PHE A 357 10.31 -6.88 19.72
C PHE A 357 8.91 -7.44 20.04
N ILE A 358 7.83 -6.65 19.87
CA ILE A 358 6.47 -7.15 20.12
C ILE A 358 6.09 -8.19 19.07
N THR A 359 6.41 -7.91 17.81
CA THR A 359 6.12 -8.84 16.71
C THR A 359 6.99 -10.09 16.83
N GLU A 360 8.28 -9.92 17.12
CA GLU A 360 9.22 -11.01 17.41
C GLU A 360 8.68 -11.87 18.57
N ARG A 361 8.26 -11.25 19.67
CA ARG A 361 7.79 -11.96 20.86
C ARG A 361 6.45 -12.67 20.65
N LEU A 362 5.54 -12.08 19.90
CA LEU A 362 4.29 -12.72 19.52
C LEU A 362 4.55 -13.92 18.59
N TYR A 363 5.49 -13.78 17.66
CA TYR A 363 5.88 -14.87 16.78
C TYR A 363 6.49 -16.02 17.60
N ASP A 364 7.47 -15.73 18.45
CA ASP A 364 8.06 -16.72 19.35
C ASP A 364 6.99 -17.42 20.20
N HIS A 365 6.01 -16.68 20.71
CA HIS A 365 4.96 -17.28 21.53
C HIS A 365 4.02 -18.20 20.75
N PHE A 366 3.52 -17.80 19.58
CA PHE A 366 2.52 -18.58 18.84
C PHE A 366 3.12 -19.69 17.96
N PHE A 367 4.41 -19.59 17.64
CA PHE A 367 5.09 -20.55 16.77
C PHE A 367 6.16 -21.39 17.49
N ASP A 368 6.34 -21.24 18.80
CA ASP A 368 7.16 -22.18 19.58
C ASP A 368 6.46 -23.53 19.71
N THR A 369 7.01 -24.52 19.03
CA THR A 369 6.51 -25.90 19.02
C THR A 369 6.80 -26.66 20.32
N HIS A 370 7.62 -26.11 21.21
CA HIS A 370 8.01 -26.73 22.48
C HIS A 370 7.24 -26.17 23.68
N ASP A 371 6.50 -25.06 23.54
CA ASP A 371 5.69 -24.48 24.62
C ASP A 371 4.23 -24.96 24.53
N PRO A 372 3.74 -25.77 25.48
CA PRO A 372 2.34 -26.21 25.48
C PRO A 372 1.34 -25.05 25.53
N ARG A 373 1.74 -23.89 26.06
CA ARG A 373 0.89 -22.69 26.12
C ARG A 373 0.68 -22.04 24.75
N ALA A 374 1.57 -22.29 23.78
CA ALA A 374 1.36 -21.87 22.39
C ALA A 374 0.12 -22.54 21.76
N ARG A 375 -0.37 -23.63 22.38
CA ARG A 375 -1.58 -24.36 21.98
C ARG A 375 -2.85 -23.87 22.67
N GLU A 376 -2.75 -23.07 23.73
CA GLU A 376 -3.91 -22.46 24.42
C GLU A 376 -4.62 -21.45 23.49
N ASP A 377 -5.89 -21.14 23.77
CA ASP A 377 -6.70 -20.25 22.93
C ASP A 377 -6.36 -18.77 23.14
N GLY A 378 -5.30 -18.34 22.46
CA GLY A 378 -4.88 -16.94 22.43
C GLY A 378 -4.31 -16.44 23.76
N LEU A 379 -3.91 -15.17 23.77
CA LEU A 379 -3.52 -14.46 24.98
C LEU A 379 -4.69 -13.57 25.41
N SER A 380 -5.05 -13.60 26.69
CA SER A 380 -5.87 -12.50 27.23
C SER A 380 -5.12 -11.17 27.02
N TYR A 381 -5.85 -10.06 26.96
CA TYR A 381 -5.20 -8.74 26.83
C TYR A 381 -4.17 -8.51 27.96
N GLU A 382 -4.48 -8.93 29.19
CA GLU A 382 -3.55 -8.86 30.32
C GLU A 382 -2.32 -9.75 30.15
N ALA A 383 -2.49 -10.98 29.63
CA ALA A 383 -1.37 -11.89 29.36
C ALA A 383 -0.48 -11.35 28.24
N LEU A 384 -1.07 -10.78 27.18
CA LEU A 384 -0.35 -10.12 26.09
C LEU A 384 0.46 -8.92 26.62
N VAL A 385 -0.18 -8.05 27.40
CA VAL A 385 0.47 -6.90 28.02
C VAL A 385 1.63 -7.35 28.92
N THR A 386 1.42 -8.39 29.73
CA THR A 386 2.45 -8.97 30.59
C THR A 386 3.62 -9.53 29.79
N LEU A 387 3.35 -10.24 28.69
CA LEU A 387 4.36 -10.79 27.78
C LEU A 387 5.23 -9.67 27.20
N ILE A 388 4.60 -8.60 26.70
CA ILE A 388 5.26 -7.43 26.12
C ILE A 388 6.11 -6.71 27.18
N TYR A 389 5.57 -6.44 28.37
CA TYR A 389 6.31 -5.75 29.43
C TYR A 389 7.52 -6.55 29.94
N LYS A 390 7.39 -7.87 30.07
CA LYS A 390 8.51 -8.74 30.46
C LYS A 390 9.63 -8.68 29.43
N GLU A 391 9.29 -8.76 28.15
CA GLU A 391 10.27 -8.69 27.07
C GLU A 391 10.94 -7.31 26.99
N LEU A 392 10.17 -6.23 27.09
CA LEU A 392 10.71 -4.88 27.15
C LEU A 392 11.69 -4.71 28.32
N LYS A 393 11.37 -5.22 29.51
CA LYS A 393 12.25 -5.16 30.68
C LYS A 393 13.55 -5.94 30.46
N ARG A 394 13.46 -7.12 29.85
CA ARG A 394 14.63 -7.94 29.48
C ARG A 394 15.54 -7.19 28.52
N LEU A 395 14.98 -6.66 27.43
CA LEU A 395 15.73 -5.90 26.43
C LEU A 395 16.35 -4.64 27.01
N ARG A 396 15.64 -3.89 27.86
CA ARG A 396 16.20 -2.72 28.53
C ARG A 396 17.42 -3.06 29.39
N ALA A 397 17.39 -4.18 30.10
CA ALA A 397 18.55 -4.65 30.86
C ALA A 397 19.71 -5.05 29.95
N GLU A 398 19.42 -5.76 28.85
CA GLU A 398 20.40 -6.23 27.88
C GLU A 398 21.17 -5.08 27.20
N VAL A 399 20.46 -4.03 26.78
CA VAL A 399 21.08 -2.89 26.08
C VAL A 399 21.65 -1.84 27.03
N GLY A 400 21.50 -2.01 28.35
CA GLY A 400 21.87 -0.99 29.33
C GLY A 400 21.09 0.31 29.16
N TRP A 401 19.76 0.22 29.04
CA TRP A 401 18.85 1.36 28.80
C TRP A 401 19.13 2.54 29.76
N GLN A 402 19.17 3.75 29.21
CA GLN A 402 19.55 5.00 29.90
C GLN A 402 21.00 5.10 30.39
N SER A 403 21.88 4.16 30.02
CA SER A 403 23.33 4.31 30.25
C SER A 403 23.98 5.21 29.18
N PRO A 404 25.15 5.80 29.47
CA PRO A 404 25.92 6.53 28.46
C PRO A 404 26.26 5.70 27.21
N GLY A 405 26.57 4.41 27.38
CA GLY A 405 26.88 3.52 26.25
C GLY A 405 25.66 3.27 25.34
N TRP A 406 24.48 3.15 25.94
CA TRP A 406 23.22 3.05 25.20
C TRP A 406 22.89 4.35 24.44
N GLU A 407 23.03 5.49 25.12
CA GLU A 407 22.89 6.82 24.52
C GLU A 407 23.82 7.00 23.31
N ASP A 408 25.09 6.61 23.43
CA ASP A 408 26.07 6.73 22.34
C ASP A 408 25.77 5.76 21.18
N ALA A 409 25.26 4.57 21.48
CA ALA A 409 24.87 3.60 20.45
C ALA A 409 23.72 4.12 19.57
N ILE A 410 22.74 4.83 20.13
CA ILE A 410 21.65 5.45 19.37
C ILE A 410 22.21 6.44 18.34
N VAL A 411 23.06 7.36 18.79
CA VAL A 411 23.70 8.35 17.91
C VAL A 411 24.56 7.66 16.86
N HIS A 412 25.30 6.62 17.24
CA HIS A 412 26.12 5.88 16.29
C HIS A 412 25.28 5.24 15.18
N HIS A 413 24.14 4.63 15.50
CA HIS A 413 23.22 4.06 14.50
C HIS A 413 22.66 5.12 13.55
N TYR A 414 22.25 6.28 14.07
CA TYR A 414 21.83 7.42 13.25
C TYR A 414 22.95 7.85 12.29
N GLN A 415 24.18 8.01 12.80
CA GLN A 415 25.34 8.39 11.99
C GLN A 415 25.61 7.38 10.88
N LEU A 416 25.54 6.07 11.15
CA LEU A 416 25.72 5.03 10.13
C LEU A 416 24.66 5.13 9.03
N ALA A 417 23.39 5.33 9.39
CA ALA A 417 22.31 5.49 8.43
C ALA A 417 22.50 6.76 7.57
N ALA A 418 22.86 7.89 8.16
CA ALA A 418 23.15 9.12 7.44
C ALA A 418 24.33 8.97 6.46
N HIS A 419 25.41 8.27 6.87
CA HIS A 419 26.52 7.98 5.95
C HIS A 419 26.07 7.11 4.77
N ARG A 420 25.20 6.11 5.00
CA ARG A 420 24.63 5.29 3.92
C ARG A 420 23.81 6.14 2.94
N LEU A 421 23.05 7.13 3.43
CA LEU A 421 22.35 8.07 2.55
C LEU A 421 23.32 8.89 1.68
N THR A 422 24.46 9.32 2.21
CA THR A 422 25.45 10.03 1.38
C THR A 422 25.97 9.16 0.23
N LYS A 423 26.19 7.87 0.50
CA LYS A 423 26.59 6.88 -0.51
C LYS A 423 25.47 6.66 -1.54
N LEU A 424 24.22 6.45 -1.10
CA LEU A 424 23.08 6.28 -2.00
C LEU A 424 22.89 7.49 -2.92
N SER A 425 23.01 8.70 -2.38
CA SER A 425 22.95 9.93 -3.16
C SER A 425 24.04 9.99 -4.23
N HIS A 426 25.27 9.63 -3.86
CA HIS A 426 26.41 9.64 -4.77
C HIS A 426 26.30 8.58 -5.87
N ASP A 427 26.07 7.32 -5.48
CA ASP A 427 26.10 6.16 -6.37
C ASP A 427 24.96 6.21 -7.41
N HIS A 428 23.79 6.73 -7.02
CA HIS A 428 22.65 6.87 -7.94
C HIS A 428 22.58 8.24 -8.62
N GLY A 429 23.47 9.18 -8.29
CA GLY A 429 23.45 10.54 -8.84
C GLY A 429 22.19 11.34 -8.49
N VAL A 430 21.45 10.93 -7.45
CA VAL A 430 20.20 11.58 -7.02
C VAL A 430 20.52 12.56 -5.89
N PRO A 431 20.16 13.84 -6.03
CA PRO A 431 20.28 14.80 -4.95
C PRO A 431 19.46 14.39 -3.72
N ILE A 432 20.09 14.28 -2.54
CA ILE A 432 19.41 14.02 -1.27
C ILE A 432 19.59 15.22 -0.33
N VAL A 433 18.49 15.76 0.17
CA VAL A 433 18.45 16.76 1.25
C VAL A 433 18.06 16.05 2.54
N SER A 434 19.05 15.75 3.38
CA SER A 434 18.86 15.15 4.70
C SER A 434 18.67 16.24 5.73
N VAL A 435 17.56 16.19 6.45
CA VAL A 435 17.09 17.24 7.34
C VAL A 435 17.01 16.68 8.77
N LEU A 436 17.75 17.32 9.68
CA LEU A 436 17.50 17.20 11.11
C LEU A 436 16.27 18.07 11.44
N GLN A 437 15.19 17.44 11.87
CA GLN A 437 13.88 18.08 11.92
C GLN A 437 13.75 19.15 13.02
N PRO A 438 12.75 20.05 12.93
CA PRO A 438 12.45 20.98 14.00
C PRO A 438 12.01 20.25 15.28
N THR A 439 12.31 20.84 16.43
CA THR A 439 11.86 20.33 17.72
C THR A 439 11.64 21.46 18.72
N VAL A 440 10.72 21.24 19.66
CA VAL A 440 10.45 22.16 20.77
C VAL A 440 11.71 22.47 21.60
N LEU A 441 12.71 21.58 21.62
CA LEU A 441 13.93 21.68 22.45
C LEU A 441 14.77 22.93 22.17
N ARG A 442 14.63 23.53 20.98
CA ARG A 442 15.41 24.72 20.58
C ARG A 442 14.60 26.01 20.63
N LYS A 443 13.32 25.96 20.98
CA LYS A 443 12.47 27.15 21.12
C LYS A 443 12.76 27.84 22.44
N ARG A 444 13.12 29.13 22.40
CA ARG A 444 13.43 29.94 23.58
C ARG A 444 12.16 30.34 24.35
N HIS A 445 11.11 30.70 23.62
CA HIS A 445 9.88 31.25 24.18
C HIS A 445 8.77 30.18 24.21
N LEU A 446 8.87 29.23 25.14
CA LEU A 446 7.85 28.16 25.26
C LEU A 446 6.54 28.71 25.82
N THR A 447 5.42 28.34 25.19
CA THR A 447 4.08 28.52 25.74
C THR A 447 3.82 27.54 26.90
N GLU A 448 2.70 27.69 27.61
CA GLU A 448 2.32 26.77 28.68
C GLU A 448 2.14 25.33 28.16
N VAL A 449 1.47 25.16 27.02
CA VAL A 449 1.29 23.86 26.36
C VAL A 449 2.65 23.25 26.00
N GLU A 450 3.54 24.03 25.40
CA GLU A 450 4.87 23.55 24.98
C GLU A 450 5.78 23.17 26.15
N ARG A 451 5.64 23.82 27.31
CA ARG A 451 6.37 23.43 28.53
C ARG A 451 5.95 22.04 29.05
N GLY A 452 4.72 21.63 28.75
CA GLY A 452 4.11 20.39 29.25
C GLY A 452 4.24 19.18 28.33
N VAL A 453 4.89 19.30 27.17
CA VAL A 453 4.91 18.24 26.14
C VAL A 453 5.63 16.95 26.55
N ALA A 454 6.52 17.01 27.54
CA ALA A 454 7.28 15.85 28.03
C ALA A 454 7.85 16.07 29.44
N SER A 455 8.27 14.98 30.09
CA SER A 455 8.91 15.04 31.41
C SER A 455 10.31 15.67 31.35
N GLY A 456 10.72 16.35 32.42
CA GLY A 456 12.02 17.01 32.48
C GLY A 456 13.22 16.07 32.28
N ALA A 457 13.16 14.85 32.82
CA ALA A 457 14.21 13.84 32.63
C ALA A 457 14.35 13.43 31.16
N PHE A 458 13.21 13.28 30.47
CA PHE A 458 13.19 12.91 29.07
C PHE A 458 13.65 14.06 28.16
N LEU A 459 13.21 15.30 28.45
CA LEU A 459 13.70 16.50 27.76
C LEU A 459 15.22 16.67 27.92
N ALA A 460 15.78 16.43 29.11
CA ALA A 460 17.22 16.51 29.35
C ALA A 460 18.00 15.45 28.57
N TYR A 461 17.46 14.23 28.42
CA TYR A 461 18.03 13.21 27.54
C TYR A 461 18.00 13.67 26.08
N LEU A 462 16.83 14.09 25.60
CA LEU A 462 16.66 14.53 24.23
C LEU A 462 17.59 15.70 23.89
N ASP A 463 17.71 16.69 24.78
CA ASP A 463 18.59 17.85 24.59
C ASP A 463 20.05 17.45 24.32
N ARG A 464 20.61 16.58 25.18
CA ARG A 464 21.99 16.05 25.01
C ARG A 464 22.16 15.29 23.71
N GLN A 465 21.19 14.45 23.36
CA GLN A 465 21.24 13.62 22.17
C GLN A 465 21.08 14.43 20.90
N TYR A 466 20.17 15.41 20.90
CA TYR A 466 19.96 16.33 19.79
C TYR A 466 21.22 17.15 19.51
N ALA A 467 21.90 17.64 20.56
CA ALA A 467 23.17 18.35 20.42
C ALA A 467 24.24 17.51 19.69
N LYS A 468 24.27 16.19 19.91
CA LYS A 468 25.15 15.27 19.17
C LYS A 468 24.73 15.15 17.70
N LEU A 469 23.43 15.10 17.41
CA LEU A 469 22.92 15.05 16.03
C LEU A 469 23.17 16.37 15.27
N GLU A 470 23.03 17.52 15.93
CA GLU A 470 23.34 18.85 15.39
C GLU A 470 24.82 18.96 15.04
N ALA A 471 25.71 18.61 15.98
CA ALA A 471 27.16 18.60 15.74
C ALA A 471 27.54 17.67 14.58
N PHE A 472 26.93 16.48 14.50
CA PHE A 472 27.14 15.55 13.40
C PHE A 472 26.62 16.10 12.07
N THR A 473 25.42 16.71 12.04
CA THR A 473 24.82 17.31 10.86
C THR A 473 25.69 18.45 10.31
N ALA A 474 26.19 19.32 11.19
CA ALA A 474 27.15 20.37 10.84
C ALA A 474 28.46 19.80 10.27
N ALA A 475 29.01 18.77 10.90
CA ALA A 475 30.20 18.09 10.41
C ALA A 475 29.96 17.46 9.02
N LEU A 476 28.79 16.86 8.79
CA LEU A 476 28.41 16.25 7.52
C LEU A 476 28.25 17.31 6.42
N ALA A 477 27.62 18.45 6.72
CA ALA A 477 27.49 19.59 5.80
C ALA A 477 28.86 20.19 5.40
N ALA A 478 29.86 20.10 6.27
CA ALA A 478 31.22 20.55 6.00
C ALA A 478 31.98 19.66 4.99
N ARG A 479 31.60 18.39 4.80
CA ARG A 479 32.35 17.42 3.99
C ARG A 479 32.22 17.68 2.49
N ARG A 480 33.33 18.13 1.88
CA ARG A 480 33.43 18.43 0.43
C ARG A 480 33.05 17.30 -0.55
N PRO A 481 33.39 16.01 -0.37
CA PRO A 481 33.12 14.99 -1.39
C PRO A 481 31.63 14.78 -1.67
N TYR A 482 30.74 15.13 -0.73
CA TYR A 482 29.31 14.90 -0.84
C TYR A 482 28.49 16.14 -1.21
N ARG A 483 29.06 17.35 -1.12
CA ARG A 483 28.36 18.63 -1.37
C ARG A 483 27.71 18.79 -2.75
N ARG A 484 28.03 17.91 -3.69
CA ARG A 484 27.48 17.96 -5.05
C ARG A 484 26.12 17.27 -5.17
N THR A 485 25.89 16.21 -4.42
CA THR A 485 24.66 15.41 -4.48
C THR A 485 23.95 15.34 -3.12
N PHE A 486 24.63 15.60 -2.01
CA PHE A 486 24.05 15.51 -0.67
C PHE A 486 24.08 16.86 0.05
N THR A 487 22.96 17.23 0.66
CA THR A 487 22.83 18.37 1.57
C THR A 487 22.47 17.83 2.95
N ALA A 488 23.28 18.14 3.96
CA ALA A 488 22.89 18.00 5.37
C ALA A 488 22.38 19.35 5.86
N LEU A 489 21.15 19.38 6.35
CA LEU A 489 20.45 20.58 6.78
C LEU A 489 19.98 20.43 8.23
N ASP A 490 20.35 21.39 9.06
CA ASP A 490 19.84 21.50 10.42
C ASP A 490 18.68 22.49 10.48
N LEU A 491 17.48 22.01 10.82
CA LEU A 491 16.30 22.84 11.06
C LEU A 491 15.84 22.79 12.52
N SER A 492 16.64 22.24 13.44
CA SER A 492 16.27 22.12 14.86
C SER A 492 15.86 23.48 15.45
N GLY A 493 16.61 24.53 15.14
CA GLY A 493 16.44 25.89 15.62
C GLY A 493 15.59 26.80 14.74
N ILE A 494 14.88 26.29 13.72
CA ILE A 494 14.11 27.15 12.79
C ILE A 494 13.04 28.01 13.51
N PHE A 495 12.58 27.57 14.68
CA PHE A 495 11.60 28.27 15.51
C PHE A 495 12.19 28.85 16.81
N GLN A 496 13.51 29.00 16.89
CA GLN A 496 14.19 29.40 18.12
C GLN A 496 13.61 30.66 18.77
N ASP A 497 13.36 31.69 17.97
CA ASP A 497 12.89 33.01 18.43
C ASP A 497 11.37 33.21 18.21
N ARG A 498 10.63 32.17 17.83
CA ARG A 498 9.17 32.27 17.63
C ARG A 498 8.47 32.32 18.98
N GLU A 499 7.64 33.34 19.21
CA GLU A 499 6.92 33.52 20.47
C GLU A 499 5.59 32.78 20.49
N GLU A 500 4.93 32.63 19.34
CA GLU A 500 3.64 31.97 19.23
C GLU A 500 3.74 30.46 19.54
N GLY A 501 2.61 29.87 19.98
CA GLY A 501 2.50 28.42 20.09
C GLY A 501 2.80 27.77 18.75
N THR A 502 3.73 26.83 18.74
CA THR A 502 4.28 26.21 17.52
C THR A 502 4.11 24.71 17.59
N PHE A 503 4.49 24.10 18.72
CA PHE A 503 4.46 22.66 18.90
C PHE A 503 3.33 22.21 19.82
N TYR A 504 2.72 21.06 19.50
CA TYR A 504 1.77 20.38 20.41
C TYR A 504 2.33 19.09 21.00
N ASP A 505 3.49 18.63 20.52
CA ASP A 505 4.35 17.68 21.21
C ASP A 505 5.83 17.99 20.95
N ILE A 506 6.74 17.03 21.09
CA ILE A 506 8.19 17.28 20.93
C ILE A 506 8.58 17.66 19.49
N VAL A 507 7.81 17.20 18.49
CA VAL A 507 8.22 17.21 17.07
C VAL A 507 7.13 17.70 16.11
N HIS A 508 5.86 17.53 16.46
CA HIS A 508 4.75 17.96 15.62
C HIS A 508 4.38 19.41 15.94
N TYR A 509 4.20 20.17 14.87
CA TYR A 509 4.00 21.62 14.91
C TYR A 509 2.74 22.02 14.17
N ASP A 510 2.26 23.25 14.36
CA ASP A 510 1.01 23.73 13.78
C ASP A 510 1.09 24.01 12.25
N ASP A 511 -0.03 24.43 11.67
CA ASP A 511 -0.12 24.72 10.24
C ASP A 511 0.78 25.89 9.78
N PRO A 512 0.82 27.05 10.48
CA PRO A 512 1.78 28.12 10.20
C PRO A 512 3.24 27.65 10.24
N ALA A 513 3.62 26.86 11.23
CA ALA A 513 4.96 26.29 11.35
C ALA A 513 5.28 25.32 10.20
N ARG A 514 4.31 24.47 9.80
CA ARG A 514 4.44 23.62 8.61
C ARG A 514 4.69 24.42 7.35
N GLU A 515 4.05 25.57 7.18
CA GLU A 515 4.29 26.44 6.04
C GLU A 515 5.72 26.98 6.00
N ILE A 516 6.26 27.41 7.15
CA ILE A 516 7.64 27.91 7.27
C ILE A 516 8.65 26.82 6.90
N VAL A 517 8.46 25.60 7.43
CA VAL A 517 9.34 24.46 7.12
C VAL A 517 9.23 24.08 5.64
N ALA A 518 8.01 24.03 5.09
CA ALA A 518 7.78 23.73 3.67
C ALA A 518 8.49 24.73 2.76
N ALA A 519 8.40 26.03 3.06
CA ALA A 519 9.06 27.09 2.30
C ALA A 519 10.59 26.94 2.35
N ARG A 520 11.15 26.66 3.53
CA ARG A 520 12.59 26.41 3.66
C ARG A 520 13.03 25.20 2.83
N LEU A 521 12.31 24.08 2.93
CA LEU A 521 12.64 22.87 2.19
C LEU A 521 12.48 23.03 0.67
N ALA A 522 11.46 23.76 0.21
CA ALA A 522 11.29 24.09 -1.20
C ALA A 522 12.51 24.85 -1.76
N GLY A 523 13.04 25.82 -1.01
CA GLY A 523 14.28 26.52 -1.38
C GLY A 523 15.48 25.59 -1.51
N GLU A 524 15.66 24.66 -0.56
CA GLU A 524 16.77 23.69 -0.57
C GLU A 524 16.65 22.68 -1.72
N ILE A 525 15.43 22.22 -2.02
CA ILE A 525 15.13 21.36 -3.18
C ILE A 525 15.51 22.08 -4.48
N ARG A 526 15.09 23.34 -4.66
CA ARG A 526 15.44 24.14 -5.85
C ARG A 526 16.96 24.25 -6.01
N GLY A 527 17.66 24.53 -4.91
CA GLY A 527 19.12 24.57 -4.89
C GLY A 527 19.76 23.23 -5.28
N ALA A 528 19.23 22.12 -4.77
CA ALA A 528 19.71 20.77 -5.08
C ALA A 528 19.49 20.41 -6.56
N LEU A 529 18.31 20.69 -7.11
CA LEU A 529 17.97 20.48 -8.52
C LEU A 529 18.87 21.31 -9.45
N ALA A 530 19.15 22.57 -9.10
CA ALA A 530 20.04 23.42 -9.88
C ALA A 530 21.48 22.88 -9.92
N ARG A 531 21.99 22.35 -8.79
CA ARG A 531 23.31 21.70 -8.74
C ARG A 531 23.36 20.42 -9.58
N GLY A 532 22.29 19.62 -9.55
CA GLY A 532 22.18 18.40 -10.37
C GLY A 532 22.19 18.69 -11.88
N ARG A 533 21.43 19.70 -12.33
CA ARG A 533 21.36 20.08 -13.76
C ARG A 533 22.64 20.65 -14.34
N ALA A 534 23.59 21.10 -13.52
CA ALA A 534 24.91 21.55 -14.00
C ALA A 534 25.84 20.40 -14.43
N GLN A 535 25.49 19.13 -14.14
CA GLN A 535 26.31 17.95 -14.48
C GLN A 535 26.47 17.64 -15.98
N PRO A 536 25.42 17.67 -16.84
CA PRO A 536 25.56 17.26 -18.24
C PRO A 536 26.47 18.18 -19.05
N LEU A 537 26.57 19.45 -18.67
CA LEU A 537 27.33 20.47 -19.43
C LEU A 537 28.84 20.31 -19.24
N LEU A 538 29.30 20.05 -18.01
CA LEU A 538 30.72 19.84 -17.71
C LEU A 538 31.24 18.46 -18.15
N ALA A 539 30.39 17.43 -18.12
CA ALA A 539 30.74 16.11 -18.66
C ALA A 539 30.92 16.17 -20.19
N ARG A 540 29.99 16.83 -20.90
CA ARG A 540 30.08 17.06 -22.36
C ARG A 540 31.31 17.89 -22.76
N MET A 541 31.69 18.90 -21.96
CA MET A 541 32.89 19.69 -22.22
C MET A 541 34.19 18.91 -21.96
N ARG A 542 34.19 17.98 -21.00
CA ARG A 542 35.34 17.10 -20.73
C ARG A 542 35.55 16.06 -21.83
N ASP A 543 34.47 15.53 -22.39
CA ASP A 543 34.56 14.61 -23.52
C ASP A 543 34.96 15.33 -24.82
N ALA A 544 34.51 16.57 -25.03
CA ALA A 544 34.95 17.40 -26.15
C ALA A 544 36.44 17.80 -26.07
N MET A 545 37.00 17.95 -24.87
CA MET A 545 38.44 18.26 -24.69
C MET A 545 39.35 17.02 -24.67
N ARG A 546 38.79 15.80 -24.61
CA ARG A 546 39.56 14.54 -24.71
C ARG A 546 39.55 13.93 -26.11
N GLY A 547 38.75 14.48 -27.03
CA GLY A 547 38.69 14.09 -28.44
C GLY A 547 39.24 15.14 -29.41
N GLY A 548 40.08 16.07 -28.94
CA GLY A 548 40.72 17.11 -29.74
C GLY A 548 42.22 16.87 -29.90
#